data_AF-A0AAD4D346-F1
#
_entry.id   AF-A0AAD4D346-F1
#
_cell.length_a   1.000
_cell.length_b   1.000
_cell.length_c   1.000
_cell.angle_alpha   90.00
_cell.angle_beta   90.00
_cell.angle_gamma   90.00
#
_symmetry.space_group_name_H-M   'P 1'
#
loop_
_entity.id
_entity.type
_entity.pdbx_description
1 polymer ?
#
loop_
_entity_poly.entity_id
_entity_poly.type
_entity_poly.pdbx_seq_one_letter_code
_entity_poly.pdbx_strand_id
1 'polypeptide(L)'
;CHKIHPGGGQGVVTALHDAIALANLLYALPSSTNEEVTKVFEEYREERHPIVSQTFKSAQLIRKMTDRGIDGAMTLYLATNMPGWLWRMLLASTLKARPQVGFLPVIKNKGTVAPISSSSFLKAKAVYDFEGSLHTAAPV
;
A
#
# COMPACT_ATOMS: atom_id res chain seq x y z
N CYS A 1 -8.99 -4.46 7.16
CA CYS A 1 -9.60 -5.75 7.60
C CYS A 1 -8.61 -6.90 7.74
N HIS A 2 -7.30 -6.65 7.80
CA HIS A 2 -6.29 -7.70 7.71
C HIS A 2 -5.56 -7.89 9.03
N LYS A 3 -5.58 -9.12 9.57
CA LYS A 3 -4.87 -9.48 10.80
C LYS A 3 -3.49 -10.02 10.45
N ILE A 4 -2.45 -9.32 10.86
CA ILE A 4 -1.05 -9.67 10.58
C ILE A 4 -0.34 -9.90 11.92
N HIS A 5 0.67 -10.78 11.93
CA HIS A 5 1.48 -11.01 13.12
C HIS A 5 2.19 -9.72 13.56
N PRO A 6 2.13 -9.32 14.85
CA PRO A 6 2.64 -8.03 15.32
C PRO A 6 4.15 -7.89 15.14
N GLY A 7 4.90 -9.01 15.18
CA GLY A 7 6.36 -9.00 14.98
C GLY A 7 6.83 -8.41 13.64
N GLY A 8 5.96 -8.35 12.62
CA GLY A 8 6.29 -7.67 11.36
C GLY A 8 6.10 -6.15 11.38
N GLY A 9 5.42 -5.59 12.38
CA GLY A 9 5.16 -4.15 12.48
C GLY A 9 4.26 -3.54 11.38
N GLN A 10 3.62 -4.38 10.55
CA GLN A 10 2.91 -3.92 9.34
C GLN A 10 1.42 -3.63 9.54
N GLY A 11 0.89 -3.82 10.75
CA GLY A 11 -0.56 -3.67 11.01
C GLY A 11 -1.05 -2.25 10.74
N VAL A 12 -0.40 -1.24 11.34
CA VAL A 12 -0.76 0.17 11.17
C VAL A 12 -0.54 0.63 9.72
N VAL A 13 0.60 0.30 9.13
CA VAL A 13 0.93 0.66 7.74
C VAL A 13 -0.11 0.09 6.77
N THR A 14 -0.48 -1.18 6.95
CA THR A 14 -1.51 -1.81 6.13
C THR A 14 -2.86 -1.13 6.29
N ALA A 15 -3.26 -0.77 7.52
CA ALA A 15 -4.51 -0.07 7.78
C ALA A 15 -4.54 1.32 7.13
N LEU A 16 -3.43 2.07 7.19
CA LEU A 16 -3.33 3.38 6.52
C LEU A 16 -3.42 3.22 5.00
N HIS A 17 -2.73 2.24 4.42
CA HIS A 17 -2.81 1.97 2.99
C HIS A 17 -4.22 1.56 2.56
N ASP A 18 -4.90 0.75 3.36
CA ASP A 18 -6.29 0.34 3.13
C ASP A 18 -7.23 1.57 3.16
N ALA A 19 -7.06 2.46 4.14
CA ALA A 19 -7.84 3.69 4.26
C ALA A 19 -7.63 4.64 3.08
N ILE A 20 -6.37 4.83 2.64
CA ILE A 20 -6.05 5.68 1.49
C ILE A 20 -6.65 5.11 0.20
N ALA A 21 -6.54 3.81 -0.03
CA ALA A 21 -7.10 3.17 -1.22
C ALA A 21 -8.63 3.31 -1.26
N LEU A 22 -9.32 3.06 -0.14
CA LEU A 22 -10.76 3.26 -0.03
C LEU A 22 -11.16 4.73 -0.23
N ALA A 23 -10.46 5.67 0.41
CA ALA A 23 -10.75 7.09 0.26
C ALA A 23 -10.67 7.54 -1.21
N ASN A 24 -9.65 7.08 -1.94
CA ASN A 24 -9.50 7.35 -3.36
C ASN A 24 -10.64 6.76 -4.20
N LEU A 25 -11.00 5.49 -3.96
CA LEU A 25 -12.05 4.84 -4.72
C LEU A 25 -13.44 5.44 -4.43
N LEU A 26 -13.69 5.83 -3.18
CA LEU A 26 -14.91 6.53 -2.79
C LEU A 26 -14.99 7.94 -3.36
N TYR A 27 -13.85 8.65 -3.45
CA TYR A 27 -13.80 9.96 -4.11
C TYR A 27 -14.13 9.84 -5.61
N ALA A 28 -13.65 8.78 -6.25
CA ALA A 28 -13.88 8.51 -7.66
C ALA A 28 -15.20 7.77 -7.96
N LEU A 29 -16.08 7.64 -6.96
CA LEU A 29 -17.33 6.90 -7.09
C LEU A 29 -18.30 7.69 -8.00
N PRO A 30 -18.79 7.10 -9.11
CA PRO A 30 -19.63 7.82 -10.06
C PRO A 30 -21.06 8.02 -9.54
N SER A 31 -21.57 7.11 -8.70
CA SER A 31 -22.89 7.20 -8.09
C SER A 31 -22.98 6.37 -6.81
N SER A 32 -23.92 6.69 -5.92
CA SER A 32 -24.11 5.99 -4.65
C SER A 32 -25.02 4.75 -4.75
N THR A 33 -25.11 4.13 -5.93
CA THR A 33 -25.90 2.91 -6.11
C THR A 33 -25.20 1.72 -5.46
N ASN A 34 -25.97 0.72 -5.04
CA ASN A 34 -25.41 -0.48 -4.40
C ASN A 34 -24.46 -1.23 -5.32
N GLU A 35 -24.73 -1.23 -6.63
CA GLU A 35 -23.91 -1.87 -7.66
C GLU A 35 -22.54 -1.21 -7.76
N GLU A 36 -22.47 0.13 -7.81
CA GLU A 36 -21.20 0.86 -7.88
C GLU A 36 -20.40 0.75 -6.57
N VAL A 37 -21.08 0.79 -5.42
CA VAL A 37 -20.43 0.56 -4.12
C VAL A 37 -19.82 -0.84 -4.06
N THR A 38 -20.54 -1.87 -4.50
CA THR A 38 -20.05 -3.25 -4.53
C THR A 38 -18.81 -3.37 -5.41
N LYS A 39 -18.87 -2.80 -6.62
CA LYS A 39 -17.74 -2.77 -7.56
C LYS A 39 -16.51 -2.08 -6.96
N VAL A 40 -16.69 -0.97 -6.26
CA VAL A 40 -15.57 -0.29 -5.56
C VAL A 40 -14.92 -1.19 -4.51
N PHE A 41 -15.69 -1.97 -3.75
CA PHE A 41 -15.13 -2.92 -2.78
C PHE A 41 -14.42 -4.10 -3.44
N GLU A 42 -14.88 -4.55 -4.61
CA GLU A 42 -14.18 -5.55 -5.42
C GLU A 42 -12.83 -5.01 -5.92
N GLU A 43 -12.81 -3.81 -6.50
CA GLU A 43 -11.59 -3.15 -6.95
C GLU A 43 -10.60 -2.92 -5.79
N TYR A 44 -11.11 -2.48 -4.64
CA TYR A 44 -10.31 -2.35 -3.41
C TYR A 44 -9.66 -3.68 -3.03
N ARG A 45 -10.41 -4.78 -3.08
CA ARG A 45 -9.91 -6.12 -2.78
C ARG A 45 -8.83 -6.54 -3.79
N GLU A 46 -9.06 -6.34 -5.09
CA GLU A 46 -8.10 -6.68 -6.14
C GLU A 46 -6.78 -5.92 -5.99
N GLU A 47 -6.84 -4.63 -5.65
CA GLU A 47 -5.65 -3.80 -5.43
C GLU A 47 -4.90 -4.21 -4.16
N ARG A 48 -5.61 -4.45 -3.05
CA ARG A 48 -4.98 -4.57 -1.72
C ARG A 48 -4.64 -6.00 -1.33
N HIS A 49 -5.45 -6.99 -1.71
CA HIS A 49 -5.27 -8.38 -1.34
C HIS A 49 -3.87 -8.95 -1.68
N PRO A 50 -3.29 -8.74 -2.88
CA PRO A 50 -1.97 -9.29 -3.20
C PRO A 50 -0.87 -8.68 -2.33
N ILE A 51 -0.91 -7.36 -2.08
CA ILE A 51 0.09 -6.65 -1.27
C ILE A 51 0.02 -7.12 0.18
N VAL A 52 -1.19 -7.25 0.72
CA VAL A 52 -1.39 -7.71 2.09
C VAL A 52 -0.99 -9.17 2.24
N SER A 53 -1.28 -10.02 1.26
CA SER A 53 -0.89 -11.43 1.28
C SER A 53 0.63 -11.60 1.32
N GLN A 54 1.37 -10.79 0.57
CA GLN A 54 2.83 -10.75 0.63
C GLN A 54 3.30 -10.28 2.01
N THR A 55 2.71 -9.20 2.52
CA THR A 55 3.02 -8.63 3.84
C THR A 55 2.78 -9.64 4.96
N PHE A 56 1.71 -10.41 4.88
CA PHE A 56 1.38 -11.49 5.82
C PHE A 56 2.44 -12.58 5.83
N LYS A 57 2.86 -13.06 4.65
CA LYS A 57 3.94 -14.07 4.52
C LYS A 57 5.26 -13.55 5.06
N SER A 58 5.62 -12.30 4.75
CA SER A 58 6.82 -11.66 5.31
C SER A 58 6.77 -11.56 6.83
N ALA A 59 5.63 -11.22 7.42
CA ALA A 59 5.47 -11.18 8.86
C ALA A 59 5.59 -12.57 9.52
N GLN A 60 5.14 -13.63 8.84
CA GLN A 60 5.36 -15.01 9.30
C GLN A 60 6.85 -15.39 9.25
N LEU A 61 7.59 -14.97 8.23
CA LEU A 61 9.03 -15.21 8.17
C LEU A 61 9.77 -14.49 9.31
N ILE A 62 9.41 -13.24 9.60
CA ILE A 62 9.99 -12.50 10.73
C ILE A 62 9.67 -13.18 12.07
N ARG A 63 8.46 -13.71 12.23
CA ARG A 63 8.11 -14.50 13.42
C ARG A 63 9.07 -15.68 13.62
N LYS A 64 9.46 -16.39 12.56
CA LYS A 64 10.41 -17.51 12.67
C LYS A 64 11.77 -17.10 13.22
N MET A 65 12.19 -15.83 13.07
CA MET A 65 13.43 -15.34 13.68
C MET A 65 13.38 -15.34 15.23
N THR A 66 12.18 -15.37 15.80
CA THR A 66 11.96 -15.44 17.25
C THR A 66 11.66 -16.86 17.75
N ASP A 67 11.53 -17.83 16.84
CA ASP A 67 11.34 -19.23 17.22
C ASP A 67 12.65 -19.81 17.78
N ARG A 68 12.54 -20.60 18.86
CA ARG A 68 13.70 -21.21 19.54
C ARG A 68 14.17 -22.53 18.93
N GLY A 69 13.62 -22.91 17.77
CA GLY A 69 13.98 -24.12 17.04
C GLY A 69 15.24 -23.95 16.20
N ILE A 70 15.71 -25.07 15.63
CA ILE A 70 16.85 -25.10 14.70
C ILE A 70 16.55 -24.25 13.46
N ASP A 71 15.30 -24.26 13.00
CA ASP A 71 14.81 -23.44 11.89
C ASP A 71 14.86 -21.94 12.21
N GLY A 72 14.49 -21.54 13.42
CA GLY A 72 14.62 -20.16 13.89
C GLY A 72 16.07 -19.71 14.01
N ALA A 73 16.94 -20.55 14.58
CA ALA A 73 18.38 -20.28 14.66
C ALA A 73 19.03 -20.12 13.27
N MET A 74 18.69 -20.99 12.32
CA MET A 74 19.14 -20.89 10.94
C MET A 74 18.65 -19.60 10.28
N THR A 75 17.36 -19.26 10.45
CA THR A 75 16.78 -18.04 9.89
C THR A 75 17.45 -16.78 10.44
N LEU A 76 17.70 -16.74 11.75
CA LEU A 76 18.40 -15.63 12.41
C LEU A 76 19.85 -15.51 11.93
N TYR A 77 20.56 -16.64 11.79
CA TYR A 77 21.93 -16.66 11.29
C TYR A 77 22.01 -16.09 9.87
N LEU A 78 21.12 -16.52 8.97
CA LEU A 78 21.05 -16.00 7.59
C LEU A 78 20.70 -14.51 7.56
N ALA A 79 19.78 -14.05 8.40
CA ALA A 79 19.39 -12.65 8.46
C ALA A 79 20.51 -11.75 8.99
N THR A 80 21.26 -12.23 9.98
CA THR A 80 22.34 -11.46 10.64
C THR A 80 23.61 -11.39 9.77
N ASN A 81 23.87 -12.43 8.98
CA ASN A 81 25.01 -12.50 8.06
C ASN A 81 24.66 -12.06 6.63
N MET A 82 23.50 -11.41 6.44
CA MET A 82 23.07 -10.97 5.12
C MET A 82 23.95 -9.82 4.60
N PRO A 83 24.49 -9.91 3.37
CA PRO A 83 25.23 -8.81 2.77
C PRO A 83 24.37 -7.55 2.67
N GLY A 84 24.96 -6.39 2.96
CA GLY A 84 24.22 -5.12 3.01
C GLY A 84 23.52 -4.74 1.69
N TRP A 85 24.06 -5.13 0.53
CA TRP A 85 23.40 -4.90 -0.76
C TRP A 85 22.08 -5.69 -0.89
N LEU A 86 22.05 -6.92 -0.38
CA LEU A 86 20.87 -7.78 -0.40
C LEU A 86 19.83 -7.25 0.58
N TRP A 87 20.27 -6.82 1.77
CA TRP A 87 19.40 -6.15 2.73
C TRP A 87 18.74 -4.89 2.15
N ARG A 88 19.52 -4.06 1.42
CA ARG A 88 19.00 -2.87 0.74
C ARG A 88 17.98 -3.22 -0.34
N MET A 89 18.19 -4.31 -1.11
CA MET A 89 17.21 -4.77 -2.09
C MET A 89 15.89 -5.20 -1.43
N LEU A 90 15.96 -5.95 -0.32
CA LEU A 90 14.77 -6.36 0.43
C LEU A 90 14.03 -5.15 0.98
N LEU A 91 14.75 -4.21 1.61
CA LEU A 91 14.17 -2.98 2.13
C LEU A 91 13.58 -2.09 1.02
N ALA A 92 14.22 -2.01 -0.15
CA ALA A 92 13.68 -1.25 -1.26
C ALA A 92 12.31 -1.80 -1.70
N SER A 93 12.10 -3.11 -1.66
CA SER A 93 10.83 -3.73 -2.04
C SER A 93 9.67 -3.34 -1.11
N THR A 94 9.93 -3.21 0.19
CA THR A 94 8.90 -2.83 1.18
C THR A 94 8.51 -1.35 1.07
N LEU A 95 9.38 -0.51 0.52
CA LEU A 95 9.16 0.93 0.36
C LEU A 95 8.49 1.33 -0.99
N LYS A 96 8.23 0.36 -1.87
CA LYS A 96 7.60 0.63 -3.18
C LYS A 96 6.13 1.01 -3.06
N ALA A 97 5.39 0.35 -2.18
CA ALA A 97 3.98 0.62 -1.96
C ALA A 97 3.80 1.81 -1.00
N ARG A 98 3.65 3.01 -1.57
CA ARG A 98 3.36 4.26 -0.84
C ARG A 98 2.15 4.94 -1.47
N PRO A 99 0.94 4.43 -1.22
CA PRO A 99 -0.28 5.03 -1.75
C PRO A 99 -0.43 6.46 -1.21
N GLN A 100 -0.92 7.35 -2.07
CA GLN A 100 -1.23 8.74 -1.74
C GLN A 100 -2.70 8.99 -2.00
N VAL A 101 -3.23 10.06 -1.41
CA VAL A 101 -4.59 10.52 -1.67
C VAL A 101 -4.58 11.31 -2.98
N GLY A 102 -5.37 10.88 -3.96
CA GLY A 102 -5.33 11.41 -5.34
C GLY A 102 -5.91 12.82 -5.50
N PHE A 103 -6.79 13.22 -4.59
CA PHE A 103 -7.39 14.56 -4.54
C PHE A 103 -6.63 15.55 -3.65
N LEU A 104 -5.42 15.20 -3.21
CA LEU A 104 -4.50 16.09 -2.49
C LEU A 104 -3.28 16.44 -3.35
N PRO A 105 -2.57 17.56 -3.05
CA PRO A 105 -1.32 17.89 -3.71
C PRO A 105 -0.30 16.75 -3.59
N VAL A 106 0.26 16.33 -4.73
CA VAL A 106 1.23 15.22 -4.77
C VAL A 106 2.49 15.60 -3.99
N ILE A 107 2.87 14.75 -3.03
CA ILE A 107 4.06 14.98 -2.23
C ILE A 107 5.29 14.65 -3.07
N LYS A 108 6.22 15.62 -3.18
CA LYS A 108 7.50 15.41 -3.86
C LYS A 108 8.26 14.25 -3.21
N ASN A 109 8.67 13.27 -4.02
CA ASN A 109 9.48 12.16 -3.53
C ASN A 109 10.86 12.67 -3.07
N LYS A 110 11.21 12.37 -1.82
CA LYS A 110 12.52 12.70 -1.22
C LYS A 110 13.45 11.50 -1.10
N GLY A 111 12.96 10.29 -1.39
CA GLY A 111 13.70 9.04 -1.21
C GLY A 111 14.30 8.48 -2.50
N THR A 112 15.21 7.52 -2.36
CA THR A 112 15.91 6.85 -3.48
C THR A 112 15.03 5.85 -4.24
N VAL A 113 13.98 5.34 -3.60
CA VAL A 113 13.04 4.39 -4.22
C VAL A 113 11.87 5.20 -4.78
N ALA A 114 11.49 4.97 -6.03
CA ALA A 114 10.28 5.54 -6.60
C ALA A 114 9.03 4.78 -6.10
N PRO A 115 7.94 5.47 -5.71
CA PRO A 115 6.71 4.82 -5.31
C PRO A 115 6.01 4.23 -6.55
N ILE A 116 5.34 3.10 -6.38
CA ILE A 116 4.43 2.56 -7.38
C ILE A 116 3.09 3.28 -7.25
N SER A 117 2.58 3.82 -8.35
CA SER A 117 1.24 4.41 -8.41
C SER A 117 0.18 3.30 -8.27
N SER A 118 -0.77 3.49 -7.35
CA SER A 118 -1.91 2.59 -7.22
C SER A 118 -3.01 2.94 -8.22
N SER A 119 -3.81 1.95 -8.61
CA SER A 119 -4.98 2.14 -9.48
C SER A 119 -5.97 3.13 -8.86
N SER A 120 -6.27 2.98 -7.57
CA SER A 120 -7.11 3.88 -6.79
C SER A 120 -6.63 5.33 -6.87
N PHE A 121 -5.33 5.57 -6.72
CA PHE A 121 -4.74 6.91 -6.79
C PHE A 121 -4.95 7.55 -8.17
N LEU A 122 -4.71 6.82 -9.25
CA LEU A 122 -4.87 7.34 -10.61
C LEU A 122 -6.33 7.73 -10.89
N LYS A 123 -7.30 6.93 -10.41
CA LYS A 123 -8.73 7.25 -10.56
C LYS A 123 -9.12 8.53 -9.83
N ALA A 124 -8.77 8.63 -8.54
CA ALA A 124 -9.07 9.83 -7.75
C ALA A 124 -8.41 11.08 -8.33
N LYS A 125 -7.16 10.95 -8.80
CA LYS A 125 -6.42 12.05 -9.43
C LYS A 125 -7.07 12.52 -10.72
N ALA A 126 -7.54 11.59 -11.56
CA ALA A 126 -8.24 11.93 -12.79
C ALA A 126 -9.54 12.71 -12.54
N VAL A 127 -10.32 12.33 -11.54
CA VAL A 127 -11.53 13.06 -11.14
C VAL A 127 -11.18 14.47 -10.63
N TYR A 128 -10.19 14.56 -9.74
CA TYR A 128 -9.74 15.84 -9.20
C TYR A 128 -9.23 16.81 -10.27
N ASP A 129 -8.43 16.32 -11.22
CA ASP A 129 -7.89 17.15 -12.31
C ASP A 129 -9.01 17.59 -13.27
N PHE A 130 -10.00 16.73 -13.52
CA PHE A 130 -11.18 17.08 -14.30
C PHE A 130 -12.01 18.18 -13.63
N GLU A 131 -12.33 18.04 -12.34
CA GLU A 131 -13.07 19.05 -11.57
C GLU A 131 -12.31 20.38 -11.49
N GLY A 132 -10.99 20.32 -11.26
CA GLY A 132 -10.13 21.50 -11.26
C GLY A 132 -10.16 22.25 -12.60
N SER A 133 -10.16 21.52 -13.73
CA SER A 133 -10.22 22.13 -15.06
C SER A 133 -11.53 22.87 -15.32
N LEU A 134 -12.66 22.35 -14.81
CA LEU A 134 -13.98 22.99 -14.93
C LEU A 134 -14.01 24.33 -14.18
N HIS A 135 -13.41 24.39 -12.99
CA HIS A 135 -13.38 25.62 -12.20
C HIS A 135 -12.52 26.73 -12.83
N THR A 136 -11.42 26.38 -13.50
CA THR A 136 -10.60 27.35 -14.24
C THR A 136 -11.21 27.82 -15.56
N ALA A 137 -12.15 27.07 -16.13
CA ALA A 137 -12.77 27.37 -17.42
C ALA A 137 -14.05 28.23 -17.32
N ALA A 138 -14.59 28.43 -16.12
CA ALA A 138 -15.75 29.29 -15.93
C ALA A 138 -15.34 30.78 -16.03
N PRO A 139 -15.93 31.58 -16.95
CA PRO A 139 -15.69 33.02 -17.00
C PRO A 139 -16.27 33.68 -15.74
N VAL A 140 -15.46 34.55 -15.11
CA VAL A 140 -15.84 35.40 -13.96
C VAL A 140 -16.81 36.47 -14.40
#